data_AF-A0A0E3L0B2-F1
#
_entry.id   AF-A0A0E3L0B2-F1
#
_cell.length_a   1.000
_cell.length_b   1.000
_cell.length_c   1.000
_cell.angle_alpha   90.00
_cell.angle_beta   90.00
_cell.angle_gamma   90.00
#
_symmetry.space_group_name_H-M   'P 1'
#
loop_
_entity.id
_entity.type
_entity.pdbx_description
1 polymer ?
#
loop_
_entity_poly.entity_id
_entity_poly.type
_entity_poly.pdbx_seq_one_letter_code
_entity_poly.pdbx_strand_id
1 'polypeptide(L)'
;MSIAGPLFSIMYTFSSALLYPVIIVLLLLVLSSLGLIGEFLSEYSKRHRDSRKLEEDCMQLRSTVKNSRFLDASNTLRESRQNRMVTSFSRDAAPYLEQKRFYAIEKLAAEYEIRMSGQLEKTKILATISPMLGLMGTLIPLGPALIGLSQGDIATLANNLMIAFATTVVGLFAGSVGYVLTQVRRRWYWEDMSDIDYILDALEEGFKEPSEDGRRIEQNELTPSLTAEEEIHEKKQTLPANRAPAGSGRPEPVDRSC
;
A
#
# COMPACT_ATOMS: atom_id res chain seq x y z
N MET A 1 32.91 -17.07 -53.45
CA MET A 1 32.96 -15.70 -52.91
C MET A 1 32.46 -15.74 -51.47
N SER A 2 33.26 -15.31 -50.50
CA SER A 2 32.94 -15.47 -49.08
C SER A 2 31.79 -14.54 -48.68
N ILE A 3 30.69 -15.13 -48.23
CA ILE A 3 29.47 -14.46 -47.72
C ILE A 3 29.74 -13.64 -46.44
N ALA A 4 30.91 -13.81 -45.82
CA ALA A 4 31.27 -13.16 -44.55
C ALA A 4 31.45 -11.64 -44.67
N GLY A 5 32.06 -11.14 -45.76
CA GLY A 5 32.33 -9.70 -45.94
C GLY A 5 31.08 -8.82 -45.93
N PRO A 6 30.02 -9.16 -46.71
CA PRO A 6 28.75 -8.44 -46.68
C PRO A 6 28.07 -8.48 -45.32
N LEU A 7 28.10 -9.63 -44.63
CA LEU A 7 27.49 -9.80 -43.31
C LEU A 7 28.14 -8.88 -42.27
N PHE A 8 29.47 -8.84 -42.22
CA PHE A 8 30.20 -7.94 -41.31
C PHE A 8 29.92 -6.47 -41.60
N SER A 9 29.79 -6.08 -42.87
CA SER A 9 29.47 -4.69 -43.24
C SER A 9 28.06 -4.28 -42.79
N ILE A 10 27.09 -5.18 -42.90
CA ILE A 10 25.72 -4.96 -42.41
C ILE A 10 25.73 -4.83 -40.88
N MET A 11 26.41 -5.73 -40.17
CA MET A 11 26.51 -5.67 -38.70
C MET A 11 27.20 -4.39 -38.22
N TYR A 12 28.29 -3.98 -38.89
CA TYR A 12 29.00 -2.74 -38.58
C TYR A 12 28.14 -1.50 -38.80
N THR A 13 27.42 -1.44 -39.93
CA THR A 13 26.53 -0.33 -40.26
C THR A 13 25.40 -0.24 -39.23
N PHE A 14 24.83 -1.38 -38.86
CA PHE A 14 23.78 -1.45 -37.84
C PHE A 14 24.29 -0.98 -36.47
N SER A 15 25.44 -1.49 -36.01
CA SER A 15 26.05 -1.08 -34.74
C SER A 15 26.37 0.41 -34.71
N SER A 16 26.98 0.94 -35.78
CA SER A 16 27.32 2.36 -35.90
C SER A 16 26.07 3.26 -35.95
N ALA A 17 24.99 2.80 -36.60
CA ALA A 17 23.71 3.49 -36.60
C ALA A 17 23.06 3.53 -35.22
N LEU A 18 23.33 2.55 -34.35
CA LEU A 18 22.85 2.54 -32.96
C LEU A 18 23.62 3.48 -32.03
N LEU A 19 24.80 3.99 -32.41
CA LEU A 19 25.59 4.87 -31.54
C LEU A 19 24.82 6.13 -31.14
N TYR A 20 24.31 6.86 -32.13
CA TYR A 20 23.57 8.10 -31.91
C TYR A 20 22.29 7.92 -31.07
N PRO A 21 21.39 6.98 -31.37
CA PRO A 21 20.20 6.79 -30.55
C PRO A 21 20.55 6.35 -29.12
N VAL A 22 21.61 5.55 -28.91
CA VAL A 22 22.06 5.18 -27.56
C VAL A 22 22.52 6.42 -26.79
N ILE A 23 23.34 7.29 -27.40
CA ILE A 23 23.81 8.53 -26.76
C ILE A 23 22.62 9.46 -26.43
N ILE A 24 21.65 9.61 -27.34
CA ILE A 24 20.47 10.44 -27.12
C ILE A 24 19.64 9.90 -25.94
N VAL A 25 19.35 8.60 -25.91
CA VAL A 25 18.61 7.98 -24.80
C VAL A 25 19.38 8.14 -23.50
N LEU A 26 20.70 7.93 -23.50
CA LEU A 26 21.54 8.09 -22.32
C LEU A 26 21.50 9.53 -21.77
N LEU A 27 21.58 10.54 -22.65
CA LEU A 27 21.41 11.94 -22.24
C LEU A 27 20.02 12.21 -21.65
N LEU A 28 18.95 11.64 -22.24
CA LEU A 28 17.60 11.75 -21.69
C LEU A 28 17.46 11.09 -20.32
N LEU A 29 18.09 9.94 -20.09
CA LEU A 29 18.10 9.27 -18.79
C LEU A 29 18.86 10.09 -17.73
N VAL A 30 19.93 10.77 -18.13
CA VAL A 30 20.68 11.66 -17.22
C VAL A 30 19.80 12.83 -16.80
N LEU A 31 19.18 13.53 -17.75
CA LEU A 31 18.24 14.60 -17.44
C LEU A 31 17.09 14.12 -16.54
N SER A 32 16.56 12.93 -16.83
CA SER A 32 15.54 12.28 -16.01
C SER A 32 16.04 11.99 -14.59
N SER A 33 17.28 11.53 -14.42
CA SER A 33 17.88 11.26 -13.12
C SER A 33 18.05 12.54 -12.30
N LEU A 34 18.46 13.65 -12.92
CA LEU A 34 18.52 14.96 -12.27
C LEU A 34 17.12 15.44 -11.88
N GLY A 35 16.11 15.25 -12.74
CA GLY A 35 14.72 15.57 -12.44
C GLY A 35 14.20 14.81 -11.22
N LEU A 36 14.44 13.51 -11.15
CA LEU A 36 14.05 12.66 -10.03
C LEU A 36 14.77 13.05 -8.73
N ILE A 37 16.05 13.46 -8.79
CA ILE A 37 16.75 14.04 -7.64
C ILE A 37 16.01 15.30 -7.16
N GLY A 38 15.63 16.19 -8.08
CA GLY A 38 14.91 17.42 -7.74
C GLY A 38 13.55 17.15 -7.09
N GLU A 39 12.77 16.23 -7.66
CA GLU A 39 11.52 15.76 -7.06
C GLU A 39 11.74 15.18 -5.66
N PHE A 40 12.76 14.33 -5.51
CA PHE A 40 13.12 13.73 -4.24
C PHE A 40 13.54 14.76 -3.20
N LEU A 41 14.32 15.79 -3.56
CA LEU A 41 14.69 16.88 -2.64
C LEU A 41 13.47 17.69 -2.21
N SER A 42 12.58 18.01 -3.16
CA SER A 42 11.31 18.71 -2.87
C SER A 42 10.42 17.88 -1.93
N GLU A 43 10.37 16.56 -2.12
CA GLU A 43 9.61 15.64 -1.29
C GLU A 43 10.26 15.48 0.11
N TYR A 44 11.59 15.32 0.16
CA TYR A 44 12.36 15.25 1.40
C TYR A 44 12.16 16.49 2.27
N SER A 45 12.28 17.68 1.68
CA SER A 45 12.17 18.94 2.42
C SER A 45 10.76 19.21 2.95
N LYS A 46 9.72 18.63 2.35
CA LYS A 46 8.32 18.80 2.77
C LYS A 46 7.86 17.71 3.75
N ARG A 47 8.67 16.68 3.99
CA ARG A 47 8.29 15.55 4.84
C ARG A 47 8.48 15.91 6.32
N HIS A 48 7.45 16.51 6.92
CA HIS A 48 7.29 16.54 8.37
C HIS A 48 6.49 15.30 8.79
N ARG A 49 7.21 14.26 9.24
CA ARG A 49 6.61 13.07 9.86
C ARG A 49 6.43 13.35 11.35
N ASP A 50 5.19 13.29 11.84
CA ASP A 50 4.87 13.45 13.26
C ASP A 50 4.10 12.20 13.73
N SER A 51 4.85 11.14 14.01
CA SER A 51 4.28 9.83 14.38
C SER A 51 3.48 9.87 15.69
N ARG A 52 3.73 10.84 16.58
CA ARG A 52 2.91 11.01 17.79
C ARG A 52 1.53 11.56 17.48
N LYS A 53 1.41 12.49 16.54
CA LYS A 53 0.10 12.98 16.10
C LYS A 53 -0.72 11.92 15.37
N LEU A 54 -0.08 11.03 14.62
CA LEU A 54 -0.79 9.93 13.95
C LEU A 54 -1.44 8.98 14.97
N GLU A 55 -0.72 8.65 16.04
CA GLU A 55 -1.24 7.82 17.12
C GLU A 55 -2.43 8.47 17.84
N GLU A 56 -2.35 9.77 18.11
CA GLU A 56 -3.45 10.56 18.68
C GLU A 56 -4.68 10.61 17.75
N ASP A 57 -4.47 10.88 16.45
CA ASP A 57 -5.52 10.92 15.44
C ASP A 57 -6.23 9.56 15.29
N CYS A 58 -5.47 8.46 15.24
CA CYS A 58 -6.04 7.10 15.17
C CYS A 58 -6.80 6.72 16.44
N MET A 59 -6.31 7.12 17.61
CA MET A 59 -7.02 6.88 18.87
C MET A 59 -8.35 7.64 18.94
N GLN A 60 -8.36 8.90 18.47
CA GLN A 60 -9.58 9.69 18.35
C GLN A 60 -10.54 9.11 17.30
N LEU A 61 -10.02 8.69 16.14
CA LEU A 61 -10.79 8.06 15.07
C LEU A 61 -11.50 6.80 15.57
N ARG A 62 -10.76 5.89 16.23
CA ARG A 62 -11.29 4.65 16.83
C ARG A 62 -12.44 4.96 17.80
N SER A 63 -12.25 5.92 18.69
CA SER A 63 -13.28 6.30 19.68
C SER A 63 -14.52 6.93 19.03
N THR A 64 -14.36 7.66 17.93
CA THR A 64 -15.43 8.38 17.25
C THR A 64 -16.26 7.48 16.35
N VAL A 65 -15.61 6.52 15.68
CA VAL A 65 -16.28 5.44 14.93
C VAL A 65 -17.05 4.54 15.90
N LYS A 66 -16.46 4.20 17.06
CA LYS A 66 -17.13 3.42 18.12
C LYS A 66 -18.40 4.10 18.65
N ASN A 67 -18.40 5.42 18.76
CA ASN A 67 -19.57 6.20 19.19
C ASN A 67 -20.60 6.44 18.07
N SER A 68 -20.50 5.77 16.92
CA SER A 68 -21.38 5.93 15.75
C SER A 68 -21.46 7.35 15.17
N ARG A 69 -20.46 8.21 15.46
CA ARG A 69 -20.37 9.58 14.95
C ARG A 69 -19.50 9.61 13.68
N PHE A 70 -19.99 8.96 12.63
CA PHE A 70 -19.27 8.81 11.35
C PHE A 70 -18.87 10.14 10.70
N LEU A 71 -19.63 11.22 10.95
CA LEU A 71 -19.34 12.57 10.47
C LEU A 71 -18.13 13.21 11.17
N ASP A 72 -17.97 12.97 12.47
CA ASP A 72 -16.84 13.50 13.23
C ASP A 72 -15.58 12.69 12.94
N ALA A 73 -15.73 11.37 12.73
CA ALA A 73 -14.65 10.50 12.29
C ALA A 73 -14.12 10.89 10.90
N SER A 74 -15.00 11.27 9.96
CA SER A 74 -14.59 11.73 8.63
C SER A 74 -13.86 13.08 8.68
N ASN A 75 -14.20 13.96 9.63
CA ASN A 75 -13.51 15.22 9.87
C ASN A 75 -12.12 15.01 10.51
N THR A 76 -11.98 14.16 11.52
CA THR A 76 -10.68 13.80 12.12
C THR A 76 -9.74 13.16 11.09
N LEU A 77 -10.28 12.28 10.23
CA LEU A 77 -9.53 11.66 9.14
C LEU A 77 -9.07 12.70 8.09
N ARG A 78 -9.89 13.73 7.82
CA ARG A 78 -9.57 14.83 6.89
C ARG A 78 -8.55 15.83 7.44
N GLU A 79 -8.54 16.06 8.74
CA GLU A 79 -7.60 16.96 9.41
C GLU A 79 -6.23 16.32 9.66
N SER A 80 -6.12 14.99 9.59
CA SER A 80 -4.86 14.27 9.79
C SER A 80 -3.78 14.73 8.80
N ARG A 81 -2.86 15.57 9.31
CA ARG A 81 -1.75 16.16 8.57
C ARG A 81 -0.54 15.26 8.71
N GLN A 82 -0.44 14.30 7.79
CA GLN A 82 0.66 13.34 7.73
C GLN A 82 1.41 13.51 6.41
N ASN A 83 2.07 12.45 5.95
CA ASN A 83 2.73 12.47 4.66
C ASN A 83 1.71 12.70 3.52
N ARG A 84 2.14 13.32 2.42
CA ARG A 84 1.27 13.69 1.29
C ARG A 84 0.37 12.54 0.82
N MET A 85 0.93 11.33 0.82
CA MET A 85 0.27 10.11 0.36
C MET A 85 -0.79 9.59 1.35
N VAL A 86 -0.47 9.59 2.65
CA VAL A 86 -1.41 9.21 3.72
C VAL A 86 -2.55 10.24 3.79
N THR A 87 -2.26 11.54 3.74
CA THR A 87 -3.30 12.58 3.73
C THR A 87 -4.19 12.50 2.48
N SER A 88 -3.64 12.14 1.31
CA SER A 88 -4.49 11.90 0.13
C SER A 88 -5.39 10.67 0.30
N PHE A 89 -4.86 9.57 0.84
CA PHE A 89 -5.66 8.38 1.15
C PHE A 89 -6.77 8.71 2.16
N SER A 90 -6.43 9.36 3.28
CA SER A 90 -7.39 9.78 4.30
C SER A 90 -8.51 10.65 3.73
N ARG A 91 -8.17 11.62 2.87
CA ARG A 91 -9.18 12.48 2.22
C ARG A 91 -10.10 11.70 1.29
N ASP A 92 -9.55 10.74 0.54
CA ASP A 92 -10.30 9.90 -0.40
C ASP A 92 -11.13 8.84 0.33
N ALA A 93 -10.69 8.38 1.51
CA ALA A 93 -11.37 7.40 2.36
C ALA A 93 -12.55 8.00 3.16
N ALA A 94 -12.47 9.28 3.55
CA ALA A 94 -13.50 9.99 4.31
C ALA A 94 -14.96 9.84 3.77
N PRO A 95 -15.25 10.00 2.46
CA PRO A 95 -16.62 9.83 1.95
C PRO A 95 -17.11 8.37 1.96
N TYR A 96 -16.21 7.39 1.91
CA TYR A 96 -16.57 5.97 2.00
C TYR A 96 -16.88 5.54 3.44
N LEU A 97 -16.25 6.20 4.42
CA LEU A 97 -16.51 6.03 5.84
C LEU A 97 -17.94 6.44 6.22
N GLU A 98 -18.44 7.56 5.69
CA GLU A 98 -19.81 8.04 5.90
C GLU A 98 -20.86 7.04 5.37
N GLN A 99 -20.53 6.33 4.29
CA GLN A 99 -21.40 5.32 3.67
C GLN A 99 -21.32 3.95 4.36
N LYS A 100 -20.50 3.80 5.42
CA LYS A 100 -20.22 2.53 6.12
C LYS A 100 -19.70 1.41 5.18
N ARG A 101 -19.01 1.77 4.11
CA ARG A 101 -18.53 0.82 3.09
C ARG A 101 -17.06 0.45 3.34
N PHE A 102 -16.79 -0.33 4.39
CA PHE A 102 -15.42 -0.73 4.74
C PHE A 102 -14.64 -1.37 3.58
N TYR A 103 -15.28 -2.29 2.83
CA TYR A 103 -14.69 -2.92 1.64
C TYR A 103 -14.20 -1.92 0.58
N ALA A 104 -14.86 -0.75 0.46
CA ALA A 104 -14.42 0.28 -0.49
C ALA A 104 -13.15 0.99 -0.03
N ILE A 105 -12.94 1.12 1.29
CA ILE A 105 -11.74 1.72 1.89
C ILE A 105 -10.56 0.75 1.77
N GLU A 106 -10.78 -0.53 2.04
CA GLU A 106 -9.78 -1.60 1.85
C GLU A 106 -9.34 -1.68 0.38
N LYS A 107 -10.28 -1.67 -0.57
CA LYS A 107 -9.96 -1.61 -2.00
C LYS A 107 -9.16 -0.35 -2.37
N LEU A 108 -9.51 0.80 -1.78
CA LEU A 108 -8.79 2.05 -2.01
C LEU A 108 -7.34 1.95 -1.52
N ALA A 109 -7.10 1.35 -0.36
CA ALA A 109 -5.75 1.15 0.16
C ALA A 109 -4.90 0.26 -0.77
N ALA A 110 -5.49 -0.84 -1.28
CA ALA A 110 -4.83 -1.69 -2.29
C ALA A 110 -4.50 -0.92 -3.58
N GLU A 111 -5.37 -0.02 -4.04
CA GLU A 111 -5.06 0.85 -5.18
C GLU A 111 -3.88 1.80 -4.90
N TYR A 112 -3.76 2.30 -3.66
CA TYR A 112 -2.61 3.12 -3.25
C TYR A 112 -1.31 2.31 -3.18
N GLU A 113 -1.35 1.07 -2.69
CA GLU A 113 -0.21 0.15 -2.70
C GLU A 113 0.33 -0.08 -4.13
N ILE A 114 -0.57 -0.37 -5.08
CA ILE A 114 -0.22 -0.55 -6.50
C ILE A 114 0.41 0.73 -7.06
N ARG A 115 -0.14 1.91 -6.74
CA ARG A 115 0.41 3.20 -7.19
C ARG A 115 1.79 3.47 -6.61
N MET A 116 2.04 3.14 -5.34
CA MET A 116 3.35 3.25 -4.71
C MET A 116 4.36 2.33 -5.41
N SER A 117 3.98 1.07 -5.64
CA SER A 117 4.83 0.08 -6.33
C SER A 117 5.19 0.53 -7.75
N GLY A 118 4.21 1.01 -8.54
CA GLY A 118 4.45 1.50 -9.90
C GLY A 118 5.39 2.72 -9.97
N GLN A 119 5.45 3.56 -8.93
CA GLN A 119 6.43 4.65 -8.86
C GLN A 119 7.85 4.15 -8.56
N LEU A 120 8.00 3.09 -7.75
CA LEU A 120 9.29 2.45 -7.51
C LEU A 120 9.83 1.76 -8.77
N GLU A 121 8.95 1.14 -9.56
CA GLU A 121 9.34 0.47 -10.81
C GLU A 121 10.04 1.41 -11.78
N LYS A 122 9.51 2.62 -11.99
CA LYS A 122 10.14 3.63 -12.87
C LYS A 122 11.58 3.93 -12.47
N THR A 123 11.81 4.10 -11.16
CA THR A 123 13.13 4.42 -10.61
C THR A 123 14.07 3.21 -10.69
N LYS A 124 13.55 2.00 -10.50
CA LYS A 124 14.29 0.73 -10.65
C LYS A 124 14.70 0.48 -12.10
N ILE A 125 13.82 0.74 -13.05
CA ILE A 125 14.10 0.62 -14.49
C ILE A 125 15.25 1.57 -14.85
N LEU A 126 15.18 2.83 -14.42
CA LEU A 126 16.26 3.81 -14.63
C LEU A 126 17.60 3.32 -14.04
N ALA A 127 17.58 2.80 -12.82
CA ALA A 127 18.77 2.29 -12.13
C ALA A 127 19.46 1.14 -12.88
N THR A 128 18.67 0.33 -13.60
CA THR A 128 19.14 -0.90 -14.27
C THR A 128 19.53 -0.64 -15.73
N ILE A 129 18.74 0.15 -16.45
CA ILE A 129 18.97 0.41 -17.88
C ILE A 129 20.10 1.41 -18.11
N SER A 130 20.31 2.39 -17.22
CA SER A 130 21.34 3.43 -17.43
C SER A 130 22.77 2.85 -17.51
N PRO A 131 23.21 1.95 -16.60
CA PRO A 131 24.52 1.32 -16.71
C PRO A 131 24.66 0.42 -17.95
N MET A 132 23.58 -0.26 -18.36
CA MET A 132 23.59 -1.11 -19.56
C MET A 132 23.78 -0.27 -20.84
N LEU A 133 23.10 0.87 -20.94
CA LEU A 133 23.29 1.80 -22.06
C LEU A 133 24.68 2.45 -22.04
N GLY A 134 25.21 2.77 -20.85
CA GLY A 134 26.59 3.25 -20.72
C GLY A 134 27.61 2.23 -21.22
N LEU A 135 27.42 0.95 -20.88
CA LEU A 135 28.26 -0.14 -21.37
C LEU A 135 28.14 -0.29 -22.89
N MET A 136 26.93 -0.26 -23.45
CA MET A 136 26.74 -0.26 -24.91
C MET A 136 27.43 0.93 -25.59
N GLY A 137 27.41 2.11 -24.95
CA GLY A 137 28.12 3.31 -25.39
C GLY A 137 29.64 3.14 -25.50
N THR A 138 30.24 2.16 -24.82
CA THR A 138 31.67 1.81 -25.01
C THR A 138 31.93 0.85 -26.14
N LEU A 139 31.05 -0.14 -26.30
CA LEU A 139 31.30 -1.26 -27.19
C LEU A 139 31.09 -0.86 -28.66
N ILE A 140 30.17 0.06 -28.93
CA ILE A 140 29.87 0.55 -30.27
C ILE A 140 31.05 1.33 -30.89
N PRO A 141 31.61 2.39 -30.24
CA PRO A 141 32.71 3.18 -30.82
C PRO A 141 34.06 2.45 -30.82
N LEU A 142 34.20 1.34 -30.07
CA LEU A 142 35.42 0.53 -30.08
C LEU A 142 35.73 -0.07 -31.47
N GLY A 143 34.70 -0.42 -32.25
CA GLY A 143 34.87 -0.94 -33.61
C GLY A 143 35.57 0.06 -34.54
N PRO A 144 35.00 1.27 -34.75
CA PRO A 144 35.65 2.35 -35.48
C PRO A 144 37.04 2.72 -34.93
N ALA A 145 37.22 2.70 -33.61
CA ALA A 145 38.48 3.02 -32.96
C ALA A 145 39.62 2.05 -33.34
N LEU A 146 39.34 0.73 -33.32
CA LEU A 146 40.32 -0.29 -33.70
C LEU A 146 40.64 -0.26 -35.21
N ILE A 147 39.66 0.08 -36.05
CA ILE A 147 39.89 0.28 -37.49
C ILE A 147 40.79 1.50 -37.71
N GLY A 148 40.54 2.62 -37.02
CA GLY A 148 41.40 3.81 -37.09
C GLY A 148 42.84 3.53 -36.64
N LEU A 149 43.02 2.72 -35.59
CA LEU A 149 44.35 2.28 -35.16
C LEU A 149 45.08 1.48 -36.24
N SER A 150 44.38 0.58 -36.94
CA SER A 150 44.99 -0.20 -38.03
C SER A 150 45.46 0.67 -39.21
N GLN A 151 44.90 1.87 -39.34
CA GLN A 151 45.24 2.86 -40.36
C GLN A 151 46.26 3.90 -39.89
N GLY A 152 46.70 3.84 -38.63
CA GLY A 152 47.63 4.82 -38.04
C GLY A 152 46.96 6.15 -37.64
N ASP A 153 45.64 6.24 -37.65
CA ASP A 153 44.90 7.45 -37.25
C ASP A 153 44.64 7.44 -35.73
N ILE A 154 45.58 8.01 -34.99
CA ILE A 154 45.52 8.13 -33.53
C ILE A 154 44.45 9.15 -33.10
N ALA A 155 44.13 10.14 -33.94
CA ALA A 155 43.15 11.17 -33.60
C ALA A 155 41.73 10.58 -33.56
N THR A 156 41.37 9.78 -34.57
CA THR A 156 40.09 9.07 -34.60
C THR A 156 39.97 8.04 -33.48
N LEU A 157 41.07 7.34 -33.14
CA LEU A 157 41.12 6.45 -31.99
C LEU A 157 40.82 7.19 -30.68
N ALA A 158 41.51 8.31 -30.42
CA ALA A 158 41.35 9.08 -29.19
C ALA A 158 39.93 9.65 -29.02
N ASN A 159 39.34 10.19 -30.09
CA ASN A 159 37.99 10.76 -30.05
C ASN A 159 36.93 9.71 -29.73
N ASN A 160 36.96 8.56 -30.40
CA ASN A 160 36.01 7.47 -30.14
C ASN A 160 36.14 6.92 -28.72
N LEU A 161 37.37 6.85 -28.20
CA LEU A 161 37.64 6.38 -26.84
C LEU A 161 37.15 7.39 -25.79
N MET A 162 37.29 8.69 -26.03
CA MET A 162 36.76 9.73 -25.15
C MET A 162 35.24 9.63 -25.02
N ILE A 163 34.54 9.42 -26.14
CA ILE A 163 33.08 9.23 -26.14
C ILE A 163 32.70 7.95 -25.39
N ALA A 164 33.43 6.85 -25.60
CA ALA A 164 33.22 5.59 -24.89
C ALA A 164 33.33 5.76 -23.37
N PHE A 165 34.41 6.39 -22.88
CA PHE A 165 34.59 6.60 -21.45
C PHE A 165 33.54 7.54 -20.86
N ALA A 166 33.25 8.65 -21.55
CA ALA A 166 32.24 9.60 -21.09
C ALA A 166 30.86 8.93 -20.94
N THR A 167 30.42 8.15 -21.92
CA THR A 167 29.12 7.45 -21.87
C THR A 167 29.03 6.45 -20.72
N THR A 168 30.14 5.78 -20.39
CA THR A 168 30.19 4.85 -19.23
C THR A 168 30.02 5.58 -17.91
N VAL A 169 30.82 6.64 -17.71
CA VAL A 169 30.81 7.43 -16.46
C VAL A 169 29.42 8.00 -16.23
N VAL A 170 28.83 8.56 -17.28
CA VAL A 170 27.50 9.16 -17.23
C VAL A 170 26.39 8.10 -17.03
N GLY A 171 26.49 6.94 -17.70
CA GLY A 171 25.52 5.85 -17.53
C GLY A 171 25.55 5.22 -16.14
N LEU A 172 26.75 5.02 -15.57
CA LEU A 172 26.94 4.59 -14.18
C LEU A 172 26.39 5.63 -13.21
N PHE A 173 26.70 6.92 -13.41
CA PHE A 173 26.20 7.99 -12.56
C PHE A 173 24.67 8.01 -12.50
N ALA A 174 23.99 8.01 -13.65
CA ALA A 174 22.52 7.97 -13.71
C ALA A 174 21.94 6.70 -13.07
N GLY A 175 22.60 5.55 -13.27
CA GLY A 175 22.22 4.28 -12.65
C GLY A 175 22.36 4.29 -11.13
N SER A 176 23.48 4.79 -10.60
CA SER A 176 23.75 4.92 -9.18
C SER A 176 22.75 5.86 -8.49
N VAL A 177 22.43 6.99 -9.12
CA VAL A 177 21.38 7.91 -8.66
C VAL A 177 20.04 7.19 -8.60
N GLY A 178 19.62 6.52 -9.69
CA GLY A 178 18.38 5.77 -9.72
C GLY A 178 18.31 4.69 -8.63
N TYR A 179 19.42 4.00 -8.38
CA TYR A 179 19.50 2.98 -7.33
C TYR A 179 19.30 3.57 -5.92
N VAL A 180 20.04 4.64 -5.59
CA VAL A 180 19.91 5.30 -4.28
C VAL A 180 18.49 5.83 -4.07
N LEU A 181 17.90 6.47 -5.08
CA LEU A 181 16.52 6.96 -5.02
C LEU A 181 15.52 5.81 -4.81
N THR A 182 15.69 4.70 -5.51
CA THR A 182 14.84 3.50 -5.35
C THR A 182 14.93 2.96 -3.92
N GLN A 183 16.13 2.90 -3.34
CA GLN A 183 16.33 2.42 -1.97
C GLN A 183 15.62 3.31 -0.94
N VAL A 184 15.78 4.63 -1.06
CA VAL A 184 15.15 5.57 -0.11
C VAL A 184 13.64 5.60 -0.27
N ARG A 185 13.12 5.72 -1.51
CA ARG A 185 11.67 5.71 -1.77
C ARG A 185 11.01 4.42 -1.30
N ARG A 186 11.68 3.27 -1.46
CA ARG A 186 11.16 1.98 -0.97
C ARG A 186 10.94 1.99 0.53
N ARG A 187 11.89 2.56 1.29
CA ARG A 187 11.73 2.69 2.75
C ARG A 187 10.58 3.62 3.11
N TRP A 188 10.42 4.74 2.41
CA TRP A 188 9.35 5.69 2.69
C TRP A 188 7.96 5.15 2.37
N TYR A 189 7.79 4.50 1.21
CA TYR A 189 6.50 3.91 0.85
C TYR A 189 6.13 2.73 1.76
N TRP A 190 7.11 1.99 2.28
CA TRP A 190 6.86 0.97 3.29
C TRP A 190 6.33 1.57 4.60
N GLU A 191 6.93 2.69 5.05
CA GLU A 191 6.41 3.45 6.20
C GLU A 191 5.00 3.99 5.92
N ASP A 192 4.77 4.61 4.76
CA ASP A 192 3.47 5.18 4.41
C ASP A 192 2.36 4.12 4.29
N MET A 193 2.69 2.92 3.78
CA MET A 193 1.74 1.80 3.72
C MET A 193 1.42 1.27 5.11
N SER A 194 2.43 1.15 5.99
CA SER A 194 2.21 0.76 7.38
C SER A 194 1.29 1.73 8.12
N ASP A 195 1.39 3.03 7.84
CA ASP A 195 0.49 4.03 8.43
C ASP A 195 -0.95 3.90 7.89
N ILE A 196 -1.11 3.56 6.60
CA ILE A 196 -2.43 3.28 5.99
C ILE A 196 -3.06 2.02 6.58
N ASP A 197 -2.29 0.94 6.74
CA ASP A 197 -2.75 -0.30 7.34
C ASP A 197 -3.20 -0.07 8.79
N TYR A 198 -2.47 0.75 9.55
CA TYR A 198 -2.87 1.12 10.91
C TYR A 198 -4.21 1.87 10.95
N ILE A 199 -4.47 2.76 9.98
CA ILE A 199 -5.77 3.43 9.85
C ILE A 199 -6.87 2.43 9.48
N LEU A 200 -6.60 1.49 8.57
CA LEU A 200 -7.55 0.45 8.19
C LEU A 200 -7.95 -0.42 9.38
N ASP A 201 -6.99 -0.87 10.17
CA ASP A 201 -7.23 -1.68 11.37
C ASP A 201 -8.10 -0.92 12.38
N ALA A 202 -7.78 0.35 12.62
CA ALA A 202 -8.57 1.21 13.53
C ALA A 202 -10.02 1.40 13.04
N LEU A 203 -10.22 1.49 11.72
CA LEU A 203 -11.55 1.55 11.12
C LEU A 203 -12.28 0.20 11.23
N GLU A 204 -11.61 -0.91 10.92
CA GLU A 204 -12.18 -2.26 10.97
C GLU A 204 -12.73 -2.59 12.35
N GLU A 205 -11.94 -2.33 13.40
CA GLU A 205 -12.37 -2.50 14.78
C GLU A 205 -13.59 -1.65 15.12
N GLY A 206 -13.63 -0.40 14.65
CA GLY A 206 -14.78 0.49 14.80
C GLY A 206 -16.03 -0.03 14.08
N PHE A 207 -15.88 -0.76 12.98
CA PHE A 207 -16.99 -1.38 12.24
C PHE A 207 -17.42 -2.76 12.80
N LYS A 208 -16.54 -3.49 13.50
CA LYS A 208 -16.84 -4.79 14.13
C LYS A 208 -17.57 -4.67 15.47
N GLU A 209 -17.50 -3.54 16.17
CA GLU A 209 -18.16 -3.32 17.48
C GLU A 209 -19.56 -2.65 17.46
N PRO A 210 -20.51 -2.89 16.54
CA PRO A 210 -21.90 -2.65 16.83
C PRO A 210 -22.54 -3.95 17.35
N SER A 211 -22.98 -3.93 18.61
CA SER A 211 -23.94 -4.87 19.24
C SER A 211 -23.47 -6.20 19.84
N GLU A 212 -22.72 -6.18 20.95
CA GLU A 212 -22.84 -7.22 22.00
C GLU A 212 -23.57 -6.75 23.27
N ASP A 213 -23.80 -5.45 23.47
CA ASP A 213 -24.44 -4.94 24.69
C ASP A 213 -25.98 -4.80 24.60
N GLY A 214 -26.57 -5.09 23.43
CA GLY A 214 -28.03 -5.00 23.23
C GLY A 214 -28.80 -6.28 23.58
N ARG A 215 -28.13 -7.41 23.85
CA ARG A 215 -28.80 -8.70 24.08
C ARG A 215 -28.91 -9.12 25.55
N ARG A 216 -28.35 -8.33 26.48
CA ARG A 216 -28.49 -8.56 27.93
C ARG A 216 -29.66 -7.82 28.59
N ILE A 217 -30.24 -6.80 27.94
CA ILE A 217 -31.27 -5.96 28.56
C ILE A 217 -32.68 -6.51 28.32
N GLU A 218 -33.00 -7.11 27.17
CA GLU A 218 -34.36 -7.64 26.91
C GLU A 218 -34.74 -8.89 27.72
N GLN A 219 -33.79 -9.62 28.32
CA GLN A 219 -34.14 -10.76 29.21
C GLN A 219 -34.38 -10.35 30.67
N ASN A 220 -34.10 -9.11 31.06
CA ASN A 220 -34.17 -8.68 32.46
C ASN A 220 -35.25 -7.62 32.75
N GLU A 221 -36.02 -7.18 31.74
CA GLU A 221 -37.04 -6.13 31.86
C GLU A 221 -38.49 -6.54 31.50
N LEU A 222 -38.83 -7.83 31.45
CA LEU A 222 -40.24 -8.26 31.50
C LEU A 222 -40.69 -8.53 32.96
N THR A 223 -40.63 -7.45 33.73
CA THR A 223 -41.54 -7.04 34.82
C THR A 223 -41.85 -8.01 35.98
N PRO A 224 -41.27 -7.76 37.17
CA PRO A 224 -41.95 -7.98 38.45
C PRO A 224 -42.76 -6.73 38.82
N SER A 225 -44.11 -6.78 38.76
CA SER A 225 -45.04 -6.04 39.64
C SER A 225 -46.44 -5.94 39.03
N LEU A 226 -47.34 -6.82 39.46
CA LEU A 226 -48.78 -6.54 39.56
C LEU A 226 -49.23 -7.13 40.89
N THR A 227 -48.91 -6.42 41.97
CA THR A 227 -49.55 -6.62 43.27
C THR A 227 -50.64 -5.57 43.44
N ALA A 228 -51.81 -6.06 43.83
CA ALA A 228 -52.84 -5.36 44.58
C ALA A 228 -53.63 -4.28 43.83
N GLU A 229 -54.61 -4.71 43.04
CA GLU A 229 -55.99 -4.19 43.15
C GLU A 229 -56.96 -5.37 42.90
N GLU A 230 -58.10 -5.36 43.61
CA GLU A 230 -59.19 -6.36 43.63
C GLU A 230 -59.11 -7.52 44.66
N GLU A 231 -58.97 -7.16 45.94
CA GLU A 231 -59.92 -7.69 46.92
C GLU A 231 -61.27 -6.97 46.75
N ILE A 232 -62.38 -7.70 46.97
CA ILE A 232 -63.81 -7.29 46.96
C ILE A 232 -64.59 -7.68 45.69
N HIS A 233 -64.80 -8.99 45.50
CA HIS A 233 -66.02 -9.67 45.03
C HIS A 233 -65.56 -11.13 44.77
N GLU A 234 -66.11 -12.23 45.26
CA GLU A 234 -67.43 -12.49 45.80
C GLU A 234 -67.37 -13.91 46.38
N LYS A 235 -67.70 -14.02 47.66
CA LYS A 235 -67.98 -15.29 48.33
C LYS A 235 -69.31 -15.82 47.80
N LYS A 236 -69.34 -16.75 46.84
CA LYS A 236 -70.39 -17.79 46.69
C LYS A 236 -70.16 -18.72 45.48
N GLN A 237 -70.66 -19.95 45.65
CA GLN A 237 -70.87 -21.05 44.68
C GLN A 237 -69.68 -22.02 44.49
N THR A 238 -69.53 -23.09 45.30
CA THR A 238 -70.26 -24.38 45.37
C THR A 238 -70.00 -25.37 44.22
N LEU A 239 -69.14 -26.38 44.53
CA LEU A 239 -69.34 -27.84 44.35
C LEU A 239 -69.45 -28.45 42.91
N PRO A 240 -69.30 -29.78 42.70
CA PRO A 240 -68.03 -30.46 42.38
C PRO A 240 -68.12 -31.45 41.18
N ALA A 241 -66.98 -32.01 40.75
CA ALA A 241 -66.77 -33.37 40.17
C ALA A 241 -65.38 -33.36 39.47
N ASN A 242 -64.50 -34.37 39.49
CA ASN A 242 -64.68 -35.82 39.59
C ASN A 242 -63.35 -36.48 40.01
N ARG A 243 -63.45 -37.64 40.67
CA ARG A 243 -62.39 -38.66 40.91
C ARG A 243 -61.79 -39.12 39.55
N ALA A 244 -60.59 -39.67 39.42
CA ALA A 244 -60.03 -40.85 40.09
C ALA A 244 -58.56 -41.10 39.60
N PRO A 245 -57.83 -42.09 40.14
CA PRO A 245 -56.38 -42.02 40.39
C PRO A 245 -55.52 -43.06 39.63
N ALA A 246 -54.19 -42.89 39.67
CA ALA A 246 -53.16 -43.96 39.68
C ALA A 246 -51.82 -43.28 40.06
N GLY A 247 -51.08 -43.59 41.13
CA GLY A 247 -50.56 -44.92 41.52
C GLY A 247 -49.49 -45.32 40.49
N SER A 248 -48.20 -45.48 40.74
CA SER A 248 -47.42 -45.91 41.91
C SER A 248 -45.97 -45.43 41.71
N GLY A 249 -45.22 -45.03 42.74
CA GLY A 249 -44.32 -45.99 43.42
C GLY A 249 -42.85 -45.75 43.04
N ARG A 250 -42.16 -44.92 43.84
CA ARG A 250 -40.69 -44.95 44.08
C ARG A 250 -40.32 -46.25 44.83
N PRO A 251 -39.04 -46.51 45.16
CA PRO A 251 -37.80 -46.42 44.36
C PRO A 251 -36.94 -47.70 44.54
N GLU A 252 -35.94 -47.95 43.70
CA GLU A 252 -34.77 -48.76 44.12
C GLU A 252 -33.49 -47.92 43.97
N PRO A 253 -32.65 -47.86 45.01
CA PRO A 253 -31.36 -47.19 44.96
C PRO A 253 -30.19 -48.18 45.01
N VAL A 254 -28.97 -47.68 44.72
CA VAL A 254 -27.65 -48.27 45.07
C VAL A 254 -27.24 -49.43 44.12
N ASP A 255 -26.06 -49.53 43.52
CA ASP A 255 -24.73 -49.11 43.94
C ASP A 255 -23.73 -48.95 42.77
N ARG A 256 -22.78 -48.06 43.04
CA ARG A 256 -21.34 -48.00 42.69
C ARG A 256 -20.66 -48.94 41.68
N SER A 257 -19.84 -48.25 40.87
CA SER A 257 -18.39 -48.49 40.63
C SER A 257 -17.95 -49.28 39.39
N CYS A 258 -16.91 -48.69 38.78
CA CYS A 258 -16.04 -49.11 37.68
C CYS A 258 -16.51 -48.76 36.25
#